data_AF-A0A661VTN3-F1
#
_entry.id   AF-A0A661VTN3-F1
#
_cell.length_a   1.000
_cell.length_b   1.000
_cell.length_c   1.000
_cell.angle_alpha   90.00
_cell.angle_beta   90.00
_cell.angle_gamma   90.00
#
_symmetry.space_group_name_H-M   'P 1'
#
loop_
_entity.id
_entity.type
_entity.pdbx_description
1 polymer ?
#
loop_
_entity_poly.entity_id
_entity_poly.type
_entity_poly.pdbx_seq_one_letter_code
_entity_poly.pdbx_strand_id
1 'polypeptide(L)'
;MGGAIPAALGTASLLLVGVIAVGVALGTVLIGNPARLLTRAGDGGRELLELYTRMTQDHRRMVLEYAHRLARQICPACGATTRAGARFCSCCGWELERAA
;
A
#
# COMPACT_ATOMS: atom_id res chain seq x y z
N MET A 1 -13.43 8.93 62.23
CA MET A 1 -13.35 8.57 60.80
C MET A 1 -11.88 8.63 60.39
N GLY A 2 -11.20 7.50 60.34
CA GLY A 2 -9.75 7.45 60.11
C GLY A 2 -9.22 6.04 60.29
N GLY A 3 -9.47 5.18 59.30
CA GLY A 3 -8.88 3.84 59.24
C GLY A 3 -7.48 3.95 58.64
N ALA A 4 -6.46 3.67 59.44
CA ALA A 4 -5.09 3.53 58.97
C ALA A 4 -4.99 2.24 58.13
N ILE A 5 -4.65 2.39 56.84
CA ILE A 5 -4.37 1.26 55.95
C ILE A 5 -3.01 0.69 56.38
N PRO A 6 -2.89 -0.62 56.70
CA PRO A 6 -1.62 -1.18 57.17
C PRO A 6 -0.58 -1.17 56.04
N ALA A 7 0.55 -0.49 56.28
CA ALA A 7 1.68 -0.36 55.36
C ALA A 7 2.28 -1.70 54.87
N ALA A 8 1.94 -2.81 55.52
CA ALA A 8 2.41 -4.15 55.17
C ALA A 8 1.81 -4.73 53.87
N LEU A 9 0.64 -4.25 53.40
CA LEU A 9 0.08 -4.70 52.11
C LEU A 9 0.72 -3.99 50.90
N GLY A 10 1.39 -2.86 51.11
CA GLY A 10 2.00 -2.06 50.03
C GLY A 10 3.33 -2.63 49.54
N THR A 11 4.18 -3.14 50.44
CA THR A 11 5.53 -3.61 50.09
C THR A 11 5.51 -4.94 49.32
N ALA A 12 4.62 -5.86 49.69
CA ALA A 12 4.42 -7.11 48.96
C ALA A 12 3.94 -6.86 47.52
N SER A 13 3.06 -5.88 47.32
CA SER A 13 2.56 -5.48 46.00
C SER A 13 3.67 -4.86 45.13
N LEU A 14 4.55 -4.04 45.71
CA LEU A 14 5.66 -3.41 45.00
C LEU A 14 6.74 -4.42 44.57
N LEU A 15 7.04 -5.41 45.42
CA LEU A 15 7.98 -6.49 45.07
C LEU A 15 7.43 -7.35 43.92
N LEU A 16 6.14 -7.67 43.94
CA LEU A 16 5.50 -8.44 42.87
C LEU A 16 5.54 -7.70 41.53
N VAL A 17 5.22 -6.39 41.52
CA VAL A 17 5.31 -5.56 40.32
C VAL A 17 6.75 -5.46 39.82
N GLY A 18 7.73 -5.32 40.72
CA GLY A 18 9.14 -5.30 40.36
C GLY A 18 9.60 -6.61 39.69
N VAL A 19 9.23 -7.76 40.24
CA VAL A 19 9.58 -9.08 39.66
C VAL A 19 8.94 -9.27 38.29
N ILE A 20 7.67 -8.90 38.13
CA ILE A 20 6.98 -8.98 36.83
C ILE A 20 7.64 -8.05 35.81
N ALA A 21 7.93 -6.80 36.18
CA ALA A 21 8.56 -5.83 35.28
C ALA A 21 9.96 -6.27 34.83
N VAL A 22 10.78 -6.77 35.76
CA VAL A 22 12.12 -7.30 35.43
C VAL A 22 12.01 -8.54 34.54
N GLY A 23 11.07 -9.44 34.82
CA GLY A 23 10.84 -10.63 34.00
C GLY A 23 10.40 -10.28 32.57
N VAL A 24 9.49 -9.33 32.41
CA VAL A 24 9.05 -8.83 31.09
C VAL A 24 10.20 -8.14 30.36
N ALA A 25 10.96 -7.27 31.03
CA ALA A 25 12.10 -6.58 30.44
C ALA A 25 13.16 -7.58 29.97
N LEU A 26 13.56 -8.52 30.82
CA LEU A 26 14.55 -9.54 30.49
C LEU A 26 14.07 -10.45 29.35
N GLY A 27 12.79 -10.84 29.35
CA GLY A 27 12.18 -11.62 28.28
C GLY A 27 12.22 -10.90 26.93
N THR A 28 11.89 -9.59 26.90
CA THR A 28 11.96 -8.81 25.65
C THR A 28 13.38 -8.57 25.14
N VAL A 29 14.38 -8.54 26.04
CA VAL A 29 15.80 -8.41 25.67
C VAL A 29 16.35 -9.73 25.11
N LEU A 30 15.99 -10.87 25.71
CA LEU A 30 16.52 -12.19 25.31
C LEU A 30 15.81 -12.77 24.09
N ILE A 31 14.48 -12.69 24.05
CA ILE A 31 13.64 -13.33 23.01
C ILE A 31 13.26 -12.32 21.91
N GLY A 32 13.57 -11.05 22.12
CA GLY A 32 13.06 -9.95 21.31
C GLY A 32 11.63 -9.59 21.69
N ASN A 33 11.11 -8.50 21.11
CA ASN A 33 9.75 -8.07 21.37
C ASN A 33 8.75 -9.13 20.84
N PRO A 34 7.92 -9.77 21.70
CA PRO A 34 6.97 -10.79 21.27
C PRO A 34 5.93 -10.26 20.29
N ALA A 35 5.64 -8.95 20.31
CA ALA A 35 4.78 -8.31 19.31
C ALA A 35 5.38 -8.38 17.89
N ARG A 36 6.71 -8.36 17.76
CA ARG A 36 7.40 -8.49 16.45
C ARG A 36 7.46 -9.94 15.94
N LEU A 37 7.41 -10.92 16.84
CA LEU A 37 7.33 -12.34 16.47
C LEU A 37 5.98 -12.67 15.82
N LEU A 38 4.90 -12.07 16.33
CA LEU A 38 3.56 -12.22 15.75
C LEU A 38 3.43 -11.54 14.38
N THR A 39 4.07 -10.39 14.16
CA THR A 39 4.05 -9.73 12.83
C THR A 39 4.88 -10.50 11.80
N ARG A 40 6.03 -11.07 12.16
CA ARG A 40 6.86 -11.89 11.24
C ARG A 40 6.12 -13.10 10.69
N ALA A 41 5.24 -13.71 11.47
CA ALA A 41 4.39 -14.80 11.01
C ALA A 41 3.32 -14.34 9.99
N GLY A 42 2.97 -13.05 9.96
CA GLY A 42 1.99 -12.45 9.04
C GLY A 42 2.60 -11.78 7.81
N ASP A 43 3.92 -11.66 7.71
CA ASP A 43 4.58 -10.91 6.63
C ASP A 43 4.47 -11.62 5.26
N GLY A 44 4.31 -12.95 5.22
CA GLY A 44 4.17 -13.69 3.96
C GLY A 44 2.93 -13.31 3.15
N GLY A 45 1.83 -12.94 3.83
CA GLY A 45 0.62 -12.46 3.16
C GLY A 45 0.79 -11.05 2.57
N ARG A 46 1.59 -10.21 3.23
CA ARG A 46 1.88 -8.83 2.79
C ARG A 46 2.80 -8.83 1.58
N GLU A 47 3.84 -9.66 1.60
CA GLU A 47 4.76 -9.81 0.48
C GLU A 47 4.05 -10.33 -0.78
N LEU A 48 3.20 -11.35 -0.64
CA LEU A 48 2.40 -11.86 -1.76
C LEU A 48 1.43 -10.80 -2.29
N LEU A 49 0.78 -10.05 -1.41
CA LEU A 49 -0.12 -8.96 -1.80
C LEU A 49 0.64 -7.83 -2.52
N GLU A 50 1.83 -7.49 -2.07
CA GLU A 50 2.70 -6.50 -2.74
C GLU A 50 3.11 -6.98 -4.13
N LEU A 51 3.53 -8.24 -4.27
CA LEU A 51 3.86 -8.84 -5.57
C LEU A 51 2.64 -8.84 -6.51
N TYR A 52 1.48 -9.29 -6.03
CA TYR A 52 0.23 -9.29 -6.78
C TYR A 52 -0.16 -7.86 -7.21
N THR A 53 -0.01 -6.89 -6.30
CA THR A 53 -0.28 -5.48 -6.57
C THR A 53 0.65 -4.91 -7.64
N ARG A 54 1.94 -5.22 -7.59
CA ARG A 54 2.92 -4.80 -8.63
C ARG A 54 2.55 -5.39 -10.00
N MET A 55 2.29 -6.69 -10.04
CA MET A 55 1.95 -7.39 -11.30
C MET A 55 0.68 -6.81 -11.94
N THR A 56 -0.36 -6.53 -11.14
CA THR A 56 -1.61 -5.94 -11.63
C THR A 56 -1.45 -4.49 -12.06
N GLN A 57 -0.62 -3.70 -11.36
CA GLN A 57 -0.27 -2.33 -11.76
C GLN A 57 0.48 -2.28 -13.09
N ASP A 58 1.45 -3.17 -13.29
CA ASP A 58 2.22 -3.27 -14.54
C ASP A 58 1.33 -3.63 -15.72
N HIS A 59 0.42 -4.59 -15.51
CA HIS A 59 -0.56 -4.95 -16.53
C HIS A 59 -1.45 -3.76 -16.91
N ARG A 60 -1.95 -3.00 -15.92
CA ARG A 60 -2.73 -1.78 -16.17
C ARG A 60 -1.94 -0.76 -16.98
N ARG A 61 -0.64 -0.57 -16.71
CA ARG A 61 0.21 0.35 -17.48
C ARG A 61 0.30 -0.05 -18.95
N MET A 62 0.55 -1.34 -19.20
CA MET A 62 0.60 -1.88 -20.57
C MET A 62 -0.72 -1.66 -21.31
N VAL A 63 -1.86 -1.94 -20.65
CA VAL A 63 -3.19 -1.76 -21.24
C VAL A 63 -3.46 -0.29 -21.58
N LEU A 64 -3.14 0.65 -20.69
CA LEU A 64 -3.35 2.08 -20.94
C LEU A 64 -2.49 2.59 -22.10
N GLU A 65 -1.22 2.16 -22.16
CA GLU A 65 -0.34 2.52 -23.27
C GLU A 65 -0.84 1.96 -24.60
N TYR A 66 -1.30 0.70 -24.60
CA TYR A 66 -1.88 0.07 -25.78
C TYR A 66 -3.17 0.78 -26.23
N ALA A 67 -4.06 1.12 -25.29
CA ALA A 67 -5.28 1.86 -25.57
C ALA A 67 -4.97 3.21 -26.22
N HIS A 68 -3.99 3.96 -25.69
CA HIS A 68 -3.54 5.21 -26.31
C HIS A 68 -2.97 4.99 -27.71
N ARG A 69 -2.17 3.93 -27.90
CA ARG A 69 -1.62 3.58 -29.21
C ARG A 69 -2.69 3.12 -30.21
N LEU A 70 -3.86 2.66 -29.77
CA LEU A 70 -4.94 2.24 -30.66
C LEU A 70 -6.06 3.26 -30.80
N ALA A 71 -6.04 4.33 -30.01
CA ALA A 71 -7.07 5.35 -30.05
C ALA A 71 -7.30 5.86 -31.47
N ARG A 72 -8.57 5.99 -31.84
CA ARG A 72 -9.04 6.47 -33.14
C ARG A 72 -9.89 7.72 -32.95
N GLN A 73 -9.90 8.58 -33.96
CA GLN A 73 -10.70 9.78 -34.05
C GLN A 73 -11.32 9.88 -35.44
N ILE A 74 -12.45 10.56 -35.56
CA ILE A 74 -13.11 10.77 -36.85
C ILE A 74 -12.63 12.10 -37.43
N CYS A 75 -12.22 12.09 -38.70
CA CYS A 75 -11.84 13.31 -39.41
C CYS A 75 -13.09 14.19 -39.63
N PRO A 76 -13.11 15.46 -39.18
CA PRO A 76 -14.27 16.33 -39.35
C PRO A 76 -14.52 16.74 -40.82
N ALA A 77 -13.49 16.68 -41.67
CA ALA A 77 -13.58 17.12 -43.06
C ALA A 77 -14.13 16.05 -44.00
N CYS A 78 -13.80 14.77 -43.79
CA CYS A 78 -14.19 13.68 -44.71
C CYS A 78 -14.90 12.50 -44.01
N GLY A 79 -15.00 12.51 -42.67
CA GLY A 79 -15.62 11.42 -41.91
C GLY A 79 -14.75 10.17 -41.75
N ALA A 80 -13.53 10.12 -42.28
CA ALA A 80 -12.67 8.94 -42.18
C ALA A 80 -12.13 8.72 -40.75
N THR A 81 -12.13 7.46 -40.30
CA THR A 81 -11.51 7.07 -39.04
C THR A 81 -9.99 7.12 -39.13
N THR A 82 -9.39 8.03 -38.38
CA THR A 82 -7.93 8.25 -38.33
C THR A 82 -7.38 7.87 -36.95
N ARG A 83 -6.07 7.63 -36.84
CA ARG A 83 -5.39 7.44 -35.55
C ARG A 83 -5.49 8.73 -34.71
N ALA A 84 -5.79 8.61 -33.42
CA ALA A 84 -5.73 9.72 -32.48
C ALA A 84 -4.29 10.22 -32.36
N GLY A 85 -4.11 11.55 -32.35
CA GLY A 85 -2.78 12.18 -32.37
C GLY A 85 -2.08 12.17 -33.73
N ALA A 86 -2.74 11.72 -34.81
CA ALA A 86 -2.22 11.94 -36.16
C ALA A 86 -2.28 13.44 -36.50
N ARG A 87 -1.20 13.97 -37.10
CA ARG A 87 -1.16 15.38 -37.55
C ARG A 87 -2.07 15.66 -38.73
N PHE A 88 -2.13 14.71 -39.68
CA PHE A 88 -2.94 14.81 -40.90
C PHE A 88 -3.81 13.58 -41.09
N CYS A 89 -4.96 13.76 -41.73
CA CYS A 89 -5.82 12.67 -42.15
C CYS A 89 -5.17 11.89 -43.30
N SER A 90 -5.02 10.58 -43.14
CA SER A 90 -4.45 9.70 -44.16
C SER A 90 -5.36 9.48 -45.38
N CYS A 91 -6.62 9.94 -45.32
CA CYS A 91 -7.59 9.81 -46.40
C CYS A 91 -7.66 11.08 -47.27
N CYS A 92 -7.79 12.26 -46.65
CA CYS A 92 -8.01 13.53 -47.38
C CYS A 92 -6.92 14.59 -47.18
N GLY A 93 -5.94 14.36 -46.30
CA GLY A 93 -4.87 15.33 -46.01
C GLY A 93 -5.23 16.46 -45.03
N TRP A 94 -6.45 16.48 -44.47
CA TRP A 94 -6.86 17.48 -43.48
C TRP A 94 -5.94 17.51 -42.24
N GLU A 95 -5.58 18.70 -41.76
CA GLU A 95 -4.76 18.88 -40.55
C GLU A 95 -5.62 18.70 -39.29
N LEU A 96 -5.39 17.61 -38.57
CA LEU A 96 -6.15 17.21 -37.39
C LEU A 96 -5.62 17.86 -36.10
N GLU A 97 -4.34 18.24 -36.06
CA GLU A 97 -3.70 18.86 -34.87
C GLU A 97 -4.25 20.27 -34.56
N ARG A 98 -4.75 21.01 -35.57
CA ARG A 98 -5.38 22.33 -35.38
C ARG A 98 -6.86 22.27 -34.99
N ALA A 99 -7.49 21.11 -35.09
CA ALA A 99 -8.92 20.93 -34.86
C ALA A 99 -9.25 20.35 -33.47
N ALA A 100 -8.22 19.97 -32.69
CA ALA A 100 -8.31 19.48 -31.31
C ALA A 100 -7.90 20.57 -30.33
#